data_AF-A0A952IV41-F1
#
_entry.id   AF-A0A952IV41-F1
#
_cell.length_a   1.000
_cell.length_b   1.000
_cell.length_c   1.000
_cell.angle_alpha   90.00
_cell.angle_beta   90.00
_cell.angle_gamma   90.00
#
_symmetry.space_group_name_H-M   'P 1'
#
loop_
_entity.id
_entity.type
_entity.pdbx_description
1 polymer ?
#
loop_
_entity_poly.entity_id
_entity_poly.type
_entity_poly.pdbx_seq_one_letter_code
_entity_poly.pdbx_strand_id
1 'polypeptide(L)'
;MDERFVAWWAERRKAGKWNYAFRHGVLLFALPVYTALELFRYFKTSAYEFSVARIVVGVLVWSILGMLSFGLIQWQVQEKRYRKLQGEEKK
;
A
#
# COMPACT_ATOMS: atom_id res chain seq x y z
N MET A 1 -26.57 2.04 8.87
CA MET A 1 -25.70 1.87 7.68
C MET A 1 -24.26 1.90 8.16
N ASP A 2 -23.39 1.05 7.60
CA ASP A 2 -21.96 0.80 7.94
C ASP A 2 -21.59 -0.32 8.95
N GLU A 3 -22.53 -1.11 9.49
CA GLU A 3 -22.17 -2.28 10.33
C GLU A 3 -21.27 -3.30 9.60
N ARG A 4 -21.53 -3.54 8.31
CA ARG A 4 -20.68 -4.42 7.48
C ARG A 4 -19.25 -3.90 7.34
N PHE A 5 -19.07 -2.59 7.23
CA PHE A 5 -17.75 -1.97 7.16
C PHE A 5 -17.03 -2.07 8.52
N VAL A 6 -17.75 -1.84 9.62
CA VAL A 6 -17.23 -1.98 10.99
C VAL A 6 -16.77 -3.41 11.25
N ALA A 7 -17.59 -4.42 10.95
CA ALA A 7 -17.23 -5.83 11.11
C ALA A 7 -16.02 -6.21 10.23
N TRP A 8 -16.04 -5.84 8.95
CA TRP A 8 -14.96 -6.09 8.00
C TRP A 8 -13.64 -5.42 8.40
N TRP A 9 -13.69 -4.18 8.88
CA TRP A 9 -12.51 -3.46 9.34
C TRP A 9 -12.01 -3.97 10.68
N ALA A 10 -12.89 -4.42 11.58
CA ALA A 10 -12.51 -5.04 12.86
C ALA A 10 -11.73 -6.35 12.64
N GLU A 11 -12.14 -7.18 11.68
CA GLU A 11 -11.40 -8.38 11.29
C GLU A 11 -10.05 -8.03 10.65
N ARG A 12 -10.01 -7.07 9.72
CA ARG A 12 -8.77 -6.62 9.07
C ARG A 12 -7.80 -5.97 10.05
N ARG A 13 -8.29 -5.30 11.09
CA ARG A 13 -7.45 -4.69 12.13
C ARG A 13 -6.64 -5.75 12.91
N LYS A 14 -7.20 -6.96 13.11
CA LYS A 14 -6.53 -8.07 13.81
C LYS A 14 -5.27 -8.55 13.09
N ALA A 15 -5.20 -8.39 11.77
CA ALA A 15 -4.02 -8.77 10.98
C ALA A 15 -2.78 -7.88 11.26
N GLY A 16 -2.96 -6.72 11.91
CA GLY A 16 -1.90 -5.81 12.30
C GLY A 16 -1.52 -4.80 11.22
N LYS A 17 -1.23 -3.57 11.67
CA LYS A 17 -0.89 -2.41 10.82
C LYS A 17 0.25 -2.66 9.83
N TRP A 18 1.29 -3.34 10.29
CA TRP A 18 2.49 -3.64 9.49
C TRP A 18 2.22 -4.67 8.39
N ASN A 19 1.43 -5.71 8.70
CA ASN A 19 1.07 -6.73 7.71
C ASN A 19 0.13 -6.15 6.63
N TYR A 20 -0.80 -5.27 7.03
CA TYR A 20 -1.63 -4.52 6.10
C TYR A 20 -0.78 -3.60 5.20
N ALA A 21 0.13 -2.83 5.80
CA ALA A 21 0.99 -1.92 5.06
C ALA A 21 1.92 -2.65 4.10
N PHE A 22 2.43 -3.83 4.48
CA PHE A 22 3.24 -4.66 3.60
C PHE A 22 2.41 -5.25 2.45
N ARG A 23 1.27 -5.91 2.73
CA ARG A 23 0.43 -6.53 1.70
C ARG A 23 -0.15 -5.50 0.73
N HIS A 24 -0.75 -4.44 1.24
CA HIS A 24 -1.43 -3.46 0.40
C HIS A 24 -0.50 -2.36 -0.15
N GLY A 25 0.50 -1.95 0.63
CA GLY A 25 1.43 -0.90 0.20
C GLY A 25 2.60 -1.43 -0.64
N VAL A 26 3.17 -2.58 -0.30
CA VAL A 26 4.31 -3.14 -1.04
C VAL A 26 3.85 -4.09 -2.13
N LEU A 27 3.09 -5.12 -1.74
CA LEU A 27 2.79 -6.23 -2.65
C LEU A 27 1.81 -5.83 -3.75
N LEU A 28 0.77 -5.06 -3.40
CA LEU A 28 -0.30 -4.66 -4.32
C LEU A 28 -0.07 -3.31 -5.01
N PHE A 29 0.86 -2.49 -4.54
CA PHE A 29 1.09 -1.16 -5.08
C PHE A 29 2.53 -0.98 -5.56
N ALA A 30 3.53 -1.07 -4.67
CA ALA A 30 4.92 -0.82 -5.04
C ALA A 30 5.43 -1.74 -6.16
N LEU A 31 5.23 -3.06 -6.04
CA LEU A 31 5.68 -4.03 -7.03
C LEU A 31 5.08 -3.80 -8.43
N PRO A 32 3.74 -3.80 -8.61
CA PRO A 32 3.17 -3.64 -9.94
C PRO A 32 3.46 -2.27 -10.56
N VAL A 33 3.48 -1.19 -9.76
CA VAL A 33 3.83 0.15 -10.25
C VAL A 33 5.29 0.20 -10.71
N TYR A 34 6.20 -0.36 -9.91
CA TYR A 34 7.61 -0.42 -10.25
C TYR A 34 7.84 -1.25 -11.52
N THR A 35 7.25 -2.44 -11.62
CA THR A 35 7.36 -3.30 -12.81
C THR A 35 6.81 -2.61 -14.06
N ALA A 36 5.70 -1.88 -13.96
CA ALA A 36 5.15 -1.12 -15.08
C ALA A 36 6.08 0.03 -15.52
N LEU A 37 6.68 0.74 -14.57
CA LEU A 37 7.67 1.80 -14.84
C LEU A 37 8.94 1.27 -15.50
N GLU A 38 9.41 0.12 -15.03
CA GLU A 38 10.59 -0.58 -15.55
C GLU A 38 10.34 -1.04 -17.00
N LEU A 39 9.19 -1.69 -17.25
CA LEU A 39 8.74 -2.08 -18.58
C LEU A 39 8.62 -0.87 -19.50
N PHE A 40 7.99 0.21 -19.04
CA PHE A 40 7.85 1.42 -19.82
C PHE A 40 9.21 2.02 -20.22
N ARG A 41 10.18 2.07 -19.29
CA ARG A 41 11.55 2.50 -19.59
C ARG A 41 12.26 1.59 -20.57
N TYR A 42 12.09 0.28 -20.42
CA TYR A 42 12.67 -0.71 -21.32
C TYR A 42 12.16 -0.52 -22.75
N PHE A 43 10.85 -0.31 -22.93
CA PHE A 43 10.27 -0.10 -24.26
C PHE A 43 10.60 1.27 -24.88
N LYS A 44 10.80 2.32 -24.07
CA LYS A 44 10.98 3.69 -24.59
C LYS A 44 12.43 4.12 -24.78
N THR A 45 13.39 3.47 -24.12
CA THR A 45 14.78 3.94 -24.09
C THR A 45 15.71 2.90 -24.74
N SER A 46 16.27 3.22 -25.91
CA SER A 46 17.18 2.33 -26.64
C SER A 46 18.54 2.11 -25.96
N ALA A 47 18.93 2.98 -25.04
CA ALA A 47 20.19 2.91 -24.27
C ALA A 47 19.96 2.45 -22.80
N TYR A 48 18.94 1.62 -22.55
CA TYR A 48 18.67 1.14 -21.20
C TYR A 48 19.66 0.05 -20.80
N GLU A 49 20.65 0.42 -19.98
CA GLU A 49 21.50 -0.57 -19.31
C GLU A 49 20.73 -1.25 -18.17
N PHE A 50 20.51 -2.55 -18.34
CA PHE A 50 19.84 -3.40 -17.37
C PHE A 50 20.78 -3.68 -16.18
N SER A 51 20.86 -2.73 -15.25
CA SER A 51 21.70 -2.86 -14.06
C SER A 51 20.90 -3.46 -12.90
N VAL A 52 21.25 -4.68 -12.49
CA VAL A 52 20.64 -5.39 -11.36
C VAL A 52 20.65 -4.55 -10.08
N ALA A 53 21.73 -3.80 -9.85
CA ALA A 53 21.84 -2.89 -8.69
C ALA A 53 20.76 -1.80 -8.70
N ARG A 54 20.46 -1.24 -9.87
CA ARG A 54 19.41 -0.22 -10.02
C ARG A 54 18.02 -0.81 -9.76
N ILE A 55 17.80 -2.05 -10.19
CA ILE A 55 16.54 -2.76 -9.96
C ILE A 55 16.31 -2.99 -8.48
N VAL A 56 17.33 -3.53 -7.79
CA VAL A 56 17.25 -3.81 -6.35
C VAL A 56 17.02 -2.52 -5.56
N VAL A 57 17.74 -1.43 -5.86
CA VAL A 57 17.55 -0.14 -5.20
C VAL A 57 16.16 0.44 -5.49
N GLY A 58 15.70 0.34 -6.75
CA GLY A 58 14.38 0.81 -7.17
C GLY A 58 13.26 0.07 -6.42
N VAL A 59 13.31 -1.25 -6.38
CA VAL A 59 12.35 -2.09 -5.64
C VAL A 59 12.36 -1.73 -4.15
N LEU A 60 13.53 -1.56 -3.53
CA LEU A 60 13.62 -1.21 -2.11
C LEU A 60 13.01 0.17 -1.83
N VAL A 61 13.37 1.18 -2.61
CA VAL A 61 12.84 2.55 -2.44
C VAL A 61 11.33 2.56 -2.67
N TRP A 62 10.84 1.94 -3.74
CA TRP A 62 9.40 1.86 -4.01
C TRP A 62 8.64 1.06 -2.97
N SER A 63 9.22 -0.02 -2.44
CA SER A 63 8.62 -0.80 -1.36
C SER A 63 8.49 0.01 -0.08
N ILE A 64 9.54 0.73 0.31
CA ILE A 64 9.51 1.62 1.49
C ILE A 64 8.49 2.74 1.27
N LEU A 65 8.47 3.35 0.09
CA LEU A 65 7.54 4.42 -0.25
C LEU A 65 6.09 3.91 -0.27
N GLY A 66 5.81 2.76 -0.87
CA GLY A 66 4.48 2.15 -0.92
C GLY A 66 3.99 1.71 0.46
N MET A 67 4.87 1.14 1.28
CA MET A 67 4.54 0.79 2.67
C MET A 67 4.19 2.03 3.51
N LEU A 68 5.06 3.05 3.50
CA LEU A 68 4.91 4.22 4.34
C LEU A 68 3.78 5.12 3.88
N SER A 69 3.68 5.36 2.57
CA SER A 69 2.66 6.23 2.00
C SER A 69 1.33 5.49 1.97
N PHE A 70 1.20 4.48 1.11
CA PHE A 70 -0.09 3.86 0.86
C PHE A 70 -0.54 3.01 2.05
N GLY A 71 0.34 2.17 2.58
CA GLY A 71 0.02 1.27 3.68
C GLY A 71 -0.40 1.97 4.98
N LEU A 72 0.42 2.91 5.47
CA LEU A 72 0.13 3.59 6.75
C LEU A 72 -0.96 4.66 6.61
N ILE A 73 -0.97 5.45 5.53
CA ILE A 73 -1.98 6.49 5.34
C ILE A 73 -3.35 5.84 5.16
N GLN A 74 -3.46 4.82 4.31
CA GLN A 74 -4.72 4.13 4.09
C GLN A 74 -5.22 3.49 5.39
N TRP A 75 -4.33 2.89 6.19
CA TRP A 75 -4.69 2.38 7.52
C TRP A 75 -5.25 3.48 8.43
N GLN A 76 -4.58 4.64 8.51
CA GLN A 76 -5.05 5.75 9.34
C GLN A 76 -6.38 6.33 8.87
N VAL A 77 -6.61 6.45 7.57
CA VAL A 77 -7.88 6.92 7.02
C VAL A 77 -9.02 5.98 7.39
N GLN A 78 -8.83 4.68 7.21
CA GLN A 78 -9.82 3.66 7.55
C GLN A 78 -10.07 3.57 9.05
N GLU A 79 -9.02 3.70 9.87
CA GLU A 79 -9.13 3.74 11.33
C GLU A 79 -9.86 4.98 11.84
N LYS A 80 -9.61 6.15 11.24
CA LYS A 80 -10.33 7.39 11.54
C LYS A 80 -11.81 7.28 11.17
N ARG A 81 -12.12 6.68 10.01
CA ARG A 81 -13.50 6.41 9.57
C ARG A 81 -14.21 5.45 10.52
N TYR A 82 -13.55 4.36 10.92
CA TYR A 82 -14.09 3.40 11.89
C TYR A 82 -14.41 4.05 13.24
N ARG A 83 -13.49 4.87 13.78
CA ARG A 83 -13.72 5.59 15.05
C ARG A 83 -14.88 6.58 14.95
N LYS A 84 -15.01 7.26 13.81
CA LYS A 84 -16.12 8.20 13.57
C LYS A 84 -17.47 7.47 13.60
N LEU A 85 -17.57 6.34 12.88
CA LEU A 85 -18.78 5.53 12.81
C LEU A 85 -19.19 4.97 14.18
N GLN A 86 -18.25 4.46 14.97
CA GLN A 86 -18.54 3.98 16.34
C GLN A 86 -18.87 5.10 17.33
N GLY A 87 -18.39 6.32 17.11
CA GLY A 87 -18.68 7.49 17.95
C GLY A 87 -20.06 8.08 17.66
N GLU A 88 -20.52 8.02 16.40
CA GLU A 88 -21.86 8.43 15.98
C GLU A 88 -22.94 7.45 16.45
N GLU A 89 -22.62 6.16 16.58
CA GLU A 89 -23.55 5.12 17.06
C GLU A 89 -23.89 5.23 18.57
N LYS A 90 -23.08 5.98 19.34
CA LYS A 90 -23.28 6.19 20.79
C LYS A 90 -23.99 7.50 21.17
N LYS A 91 -24.40 8.31 20.19
CA LYS A 91 -25.10 9.58 20.41
C LYS A 91 -26.57 9.46 20.03
#